data_AF-A0A7I7L920-F1
#
_entry.id   AF-A0A7I7L920-F1
#
_cell.length_a   1.000
_cell.length_b   1.000
_cell.length_c   1.000
_cell.angle_alpha   90.00
_cell.angle_beta   90.00
_cell.angle_gamma   90.00
#
_symmetry.space_group_name_H-M   'P 1'
#
loop_
_entity.id
_entity.type
_entity.pdbx_description
1 polymer ?
#
loop_
_entity_poly.entity_id
_entity_poly.type
_entity_poly.pdbx_seq_one_letter_code
_entity_poly.pdbx_strand_id
1 'polypeptide(L)'
;MAAVFVADDVVFYSASDLAAAARCEFAFLRHFDSKLGRGPAISAEDDLLARTTELGNEHERRTLDRLRDQFGEIAVIGHPAYTLAGLTAAAEATQRAIADRAPVVYQAAMFDGRFVGFADFLIRDRERYRITDTKLARSPKVTALMQLGAYADALTGAGVPVAPEADLELGDGTVVHFRVSDLIPVYRAQRAELQRLLDEH
;
A
#
# COMPACT_ATOMS: atom_id res chain seq x y z
N MET A 1 -5.26 -0.60 7.06
CA MET A 1 -4.03 0.07 6.59
C MET A 1 -3.15 0.34 7.79
N ALA A 2 -1.88 -0.06 7.71
CA ALA A 2 -0.94 0.05 8.81
C ALA A 2 -0.69 1.52 9.15
N ALA A 3 -0.87 1.87 10.42
CA ALA A 3 -0.41 3.14 10.96
C ALA A 3 1.11 3.06 11.21
N VAL A 4 1.79 4.20 11.21
CA VAL A 4 3.18 4.33 11.66
C VAL A 4 3.42 3.53 12.94
N PHE A 5 4.51 2.78 12.99
CA PHE A 5 4.87 1.97 14.15
C PHE A 5 6.38 1.82 14.28
N VAL A 6 6.83 1.40 15.46
CA VAL A 6 8.24 1.15 15.76
C VAL A 6 8.43 -0.31 16.11
N ALA A 7 9.39 -0.96 15.45
CA ALA A 7 9.86 -2.30 15.80
C ALA A 7 11.37 -2.38 15.56
N ASP A 8 12.10 -3.08 16.44
CA ASP A 8 13.55 -3.26 16.33
C ASP A 8 14.32 -1.93 16.13
N ASP A 9 13.91 -0.87 16.85
CA ASP A 9 14.44 0.52 16.77
C ASP A 9 14.32 1.18 15.37
N VAL A 10 13.49 0.62 14.49
CA VAL A 10 13.20 1.17 13.16
C VAL A 10 11.77 1.72 13.13
N VAL A 11 11.62 2.92 12.57
CA VAL A 11 10.31 3.53 12.31
C VAL A 11 9.80 3.09 10.93
N PHE A 12 8.67 2.40 10.94
CA PHE A 12 7.95 1.93 9.75
C PHE A 12 6.76 2.84 9.44
N TYR A 13 6.53 3.10 8.15
CA TYR A 13 5.41 3.92 7.69
C TYR A 13 4.82 3.40 6.38
N SER A 14 3.58 3.79 6.09
CA SER A 14 2.84 3.44 4.89
C SER A 14 2.47 4.68 4.07
N ALA A 15 1.89 4.47 2.88
CA ALA A 15 1.30 5.57 2.10
C ALA A 15 0.11 6.25 2.82
N SER A 16 -0.56 5.51 3.70
CA SER A 16 -1.43 5.99 4.79
C SER A 16 -0.87 7.20 5.54
N ASP A 17 0.34 6.97 6.06
CA ASP A 17 1.04 7.89 6.94
C ASP A 17 1.55 9.12 6.18
N LEU A 18 2.05 8.94 4.95
CA LEU A 18 2.39 10.05 4.06
C LEU A 18 1.18 10.97 3.85
N ALA A 19 0.03 10.39 3.53
CA ALA A 19 -1.20 11.15 3.34
C ALA A 19 -1.70 11.81 4.63
N ALA A 20 -1.46 11.21 5.80
CA ALA A 20 -1.81 11.79 7.08
C ALA A 20 -0.92 12.99 7.43
N ALA A 21 0.40 12.85 7.29
CA ALA A 21 1.36 13.92 7.52
C ALA A 21 1.12 15.11 6.58
N ALA A 22 0.90 14.85 5.29
CA ALA A 22 0.61 15.89 4.30
C ALA A 22 -0.69 16.66 4.57
N ARG A 23 -1.65 16.05 5.29
CA ARG A 23 -2.88 16.76 5.73
C ARG A 23 -2.64 17.63 6.96
N CYS A 24 -1.93 17.10 7.95
CA CYS A 24 -1.60 17.81 9.17
C CYS A 24 -0.44 17.14 9.91
N GLU A 25 0.74 17.75 9.84
CA GLU A 25 1.96 17.26 10.47
C GLU A 25 1.79 17.12 11.99
N PHE A 26 1.20 18.11 12.66
CA PHE A 26 0.97 18.07 14.10
C PHE A 26 0.06 16.92 14.54
N ALA A 27 -1.02 16.67 13.81
CA ALA A 27 -1.92 15.54 14.10
C ALA A 27 -1.20 14.20 13.90
N PHE A 28 -0.37 14.10 12.84
CA PHE A 28 0.44 12.93 12.58
C PHE A 28 1.49 12.69 13.67
N LEU A 29 2.28 13.71 14.04
CA LEU A 29 3.30 13.61 15.09
C LEU A 29 2.68 13.29 16.45
N ARG A 30 1.50 13.85 16.76
CA ARG A 30 0.77 13.49 17.98
C ARG A 30 0.33 12.02 18.00
N HIS A 31 -0.02 11.47 16.85
CA HIS A 31 -0.27 10.03 16.71
C HIS A 31 1.02 9.22 16.85
N PHE A 32 2.12 9.67 16.23
CA PHE A 32 3.42 9.03 16.34
C PHE A 32 3.96 9.01 17.78
N ASP A 33 3.79 10.10 18.53
CA ASP A 33 4.08 10.18 19.96
C ASP A 33 3.44 9.04 20.75
N SER A 34 2.18 8.71 20.45
CA SER A 34 1.49 7.60 21.12
C SER A 34 2.15 6.24 20.84
N LYS A 35 2.77 6.07 19.66
CA LYS A 35 3.52 4.86 19.28
C LYS A 35 4.89 4.80 19.96
N LEU A 36 5.46 5.95 20.29
CA LEU A 36 6.68 6.08 21.09
C LEU A 36 6.42 5.96 22.61
N GLY A 37 5.17 5.81 23.04
CA GLY A 37 4.80 5.85 24.46
C GLY A 37 4.86 7.26 25.08
N ARG A 38 4.94 8.31 24.25
CA ARG A 38 4.91 9.71 24.65
C ARG A 38 3.46 10.20 24.70
N GLY A 39 2.92 10.36 25.91
CA GLY A 39 1.56 10.88 26.12
C GLY A 39 0.43 9.85 25.95
N PRO A 40 -0.84 10.27 26.09
CA PRO A 40 -1.96 9.34 26.14
C PRO A 40 -2.23 8.69 24.79
N ALA A 41 -2.62 7.42 24.85
CA ALA A 41 -3.04 6.65 23.69
C ALA A 41 -4.23 7.33 22.99
N ILE A 42 -4.15 7.46 21.67
CA ILE A 42 -5.27 7.93 20.86
C ILE A 42 -6.09 6.70 20.50
N SER A 43 -7.26 6.53 21.14
CA SER A 43 -8.24 5.55 20.69
C SER A 43 -8.87 6.04 19.39
N ALA A 44 -8.82 5.21 18.35
CA ALA A 44 -9.53 5.42 17.10
C ALA A 44 -10.38 4.19 16.82
N GLU A 45 -11.39 3.95 17.66
CA GLU A 45 -12.44 2.99 17.37
C GLU A 45 -13.73 3.74 17.14
N ASP A 46 -14.16 3.75 15.86
CA ASP A 46 -15.43 4.27 15.41
C ASP A 46 -16.11 3.12 14.66
N ASP A 47 -17.26 2.64 15.13
CA ASP A 47 -17.95 1.45 14.58
C ASP A 47 -18.24 1.56 13.07
N LEU A 48 -18.32 2.79 12.55
CA LEU A 48 -18.43 3.09 11.12
C LEU A 48 -17.20 2.65 10.31
N LEU A 49 -16.00 2.68 10.92
CA LEU A 49 -14.75 2.24 10.31
C LEU A 49 -14.71 0.72 10.14
N ALA A 50 -15.26 -0.03 11.10
CA ALA A 50 -15.34 -1.49 11.03
C ALA A 50 -16.23 -1.93 9.85
N ARG A 51 -17.44 -1.36 9.73
CA ARG A 51 -18.35 -1.64 8.60
C ARG A 51 -17.77 -1.24 7.25
N THR A 52 -17.06 -0.11 7.19
CA THR A 52 -16.40 0.33 5.95
C THR A 52 -15.27 -0.62 5.55
N THR A 53 -14.56 -1.21 6.52
CA THR A 53 -13.51 -2.21 6.29
C THR A 53 -14.10 -3.50 5.74
N GLU A 54 -15.21 -3.99 6.30
CA GLU A 54 -15.90 -5.19 5.80
C GLU A 54 -16.34 -5.03 4.34
N LEU A 55 -16.98 -3.90 4.00
CA LEU A 55 -17.41 -3.61 2.64
C LEU A 55 -16.23 -3.46 1.66
N GLY A 56 -15.10 -2.90 2.13
CA GLY A 56 -13.86 -2.85 1.37
C GLY A 56 -13.34 -4.26 1.04
N ASN A 57 -13.25 -5.12 2.05
CA ASN A 57 -12.79 -6.50 1.89
C ASN A 57 -13.70 -7.32 0.96
N GLU A 58 -15.02 -7.09 1.01
CA GLU A 58 -15.95 -7.75 0.10
C GLU A 58 -15.77 -7.28 -1.35
N HIS A 59 -15.50 -5.99 -1.56
CA HIS A 59 -15.19 -5.46 -2.90
C HIS A 59 -13.89 -6.07 -3.45
N GLU A 60 -12.82 -6.08 -2.66
CA GLU A 60 -11.54 -6.71 -3.01
C GLU A 60 -11.72 -8.21 -3.34
N ARG A 61 -12.53 -8.93 -2.54
CA ARG A 61 -12.83 -10.35 -2.77
C ARG A 61 -13.57 -10.58 -4.10
N ARG A 62 -14.53 -9.72 -4.45
CA ARG A 62 -15.22 -9.81 -5.75
C ARG A 62 -14.26 -9.63 -6.92
N THR A 63 -13.31 -8.70 -6.80
CA THR A 63 -12.24 -8.52 -7.79
C THR A 63 -11.32 -9.74 -7.85
N LEU A 64 -10.95 -10.31 -6.71
CA LEU A 64 -10.14 -11.54 -6.65
C LEU A 64 -10.83 -12.72 -7.33
N ASP A 65 -12.13 -12.94 -7.10
CA ASP A 65 -12.88 -14.03 -7.71
C ASP A 65 -12.97 -13.85 -9.24
N ARG A 66 -13.21 -12.62 -9.71
CA ARG A 66 -13.15 -12.27 -11.13
C ARG A 66 -11.78 -12.58 -11.75
N LEU A 67 -10.69 -12.26 -11.04
CA LEU A 67 -9.33 -12.52 -11.52
C LEU A 67 -8.99 -14.01 -11.52
N ARG A 68 -9.49 -14.79 -10.54
CA ARG A 68 -9.39 -16.25 -10.55
C ARG A 68 -10.08 -16.87 -11.75
N ASP A 69 -11.29 -16.42 -12.08
CA ASP A 69 -12.02 -16.92 -13.23
C ASP A 69 -11.29 -16.60 -14.55
N GLN A 70 -10.62 -15.45 -14.62
CA GLN A 70 -9.92 -14.99 -15.82
C GLN A 70 -8.53 -15.61 -16.01
N PHE A 71 -7.76 -15.74 -14.93
CA PHE A 71 -6.34 -16.10 -14.98
C PHE A 71 -6.03 -17.48 -14.37
N GLY A 72 -6.99 -18.10 -13.69
CA GLY A 72 -6.80 -19.34 -12.97
C GLY A 72 -6.08 -19.13 -11.64
N GLU A 73 -4.88 -19.69 -11.52
CA GLU A 73 -4.12 -19.65 -10.27
C GLU A 73 -3.59 -18.24 -9.97
N ILE A 74 -3.77 -17.81 -8.71
CA ILE A 74 -3.36 -16.50 -8.20
C ILE A 74 -2.34 -16.73 -7.08
N ALA A 75 -1.18 -16.07 -7.16
CA ALA A 75 -0.21 -16.08 -6.08
C ALA A 75 -0.72 -15.21 -4.93
N VAL A 76 -0.89 -15.76 -3.72
CA VAL A 76 -1.40 -15.03 -2.56
C VAL A 76 -0.27 -14.85 -1.54
N ILE A 77 0.06 -13.60 -1.20
CA ILE A 77 1.07 -13.29 -0.18
C ILE A 77 0.44 -13.23 1.22
N GLY A 78 -0.74 -12.61 1.32
CA GLY A 78 -1.49 -12.50 2.57
C GLY A 78 -0.99 -11.39 3.49
N HIS A 79 -1.39 -11.48 4.77
CA HIS A 79 -1.07 -10.49 5.80
C HIS A 79 0.08 -11.00 6.69
N PRO A 80 1.29 -10.42 6.60
CA PRO A 80 2.40 -10.82 7.45
C PRO A 80 2.25 -10.30 8.88
N ALA A 81 3.05 -10.88 9.78
CA ALA A 81 3.34 -10.23 11.05
C ALA A 81 4.03 -8.88 10.81
N TYR A 82 3.62 -7.85 11.56
CA TYR A 82 4.19 -6.50 11.49
C TYR A 82 5.51 -6.42 12.27
N THR A 83 6.48 -7.22 11.81
CA THR A 83 7.85 -7.28 12.31
C THR A 83 8.80 -7.14 11.12
N LEU A 84 10.06 -6.76 11.37
CA LEU A 84 11.06 -6.66 10.31
C LEU A 84 11.16 -7.97 9.51
N ALA A 85 11.22 -9.11 10.20
CA ALA A 85 11.29 -10.44 9.58
C ALA A 85 10.03 -10.77 8.78
N GLY A 86 8.83 -10.50 9.31
CA GLY A 86 7.57 -10.78 8.64
C GLY A 86 7.36 -9.97 7.37
N LEU A 87 7.68 -8.67 7.43
CA LEU A 87 7.58 -7.75 6.30
C LEU A 87 8.60 -8.07 5.21
N THR A 88 9.84 -8.40 5.61
CA THR A 88 10.88 -8.85 4.66
C THR A 88 10.45 -10.12 3.96
N ALA A 89 9.99 -11.13 4.70
CA ALA A 89 9.56 -12.40 4.12
C ALA A 89 8.37 -12.23 3.15
N ALA A 90 7.44 -11.34 3.45
CA ALA A 90 6.31 -11.04 2.56
C ALA A 90 6.76 -10.33 1.28
N ALA A 91 7.65 -9.34 1.38
CA ALA A 91 8.18 -8.67 0.20
C ALA A 91 8.99 -9.63 -0.68
N GLU A 92 9.79 -10.51 -0.09
CA GLU A 92 10.49 -11.57 -0.84
C GLU A 92 9.52 -12.56 -1.50
N ALA A 93 8.41 -12.89 -0.84
CA ALA A 93 7.38 -13.75 -1.43
C ALA A 93 6.73 -13.09 -2.65
N THR A 94 6.46 -11.78 -2.60
CA THR A 94 6.03 -10.99 -3.77
C THR A 94 7.06 -11.07 -4.89
N GLN A 95 8.35 -10.88 -4.59
CA GLN A 95 9.42 -10.94 -5.59
C GLN A 95 9.55 -12.33 -6.23
N ARG A 96 9.40 -13.40 -5.45
CA ARG A 96 9.38 -14.77 -5.97
C ARG A 96 8.20 -14.99 -6.92
N ALA A 97 6.99 -14.58 -6.53
CA ALA A 97 5.81 -14.70 -7.39
C ALA A 97 5.96 -13.94 -8.71
N ILE A 98 6.59 -12.76 -8.69
CA ILE A 98 6.93 -11.97 -9.88
C ILE A 98 8.00 -12.67 -10.74
N ALA A 99 9.04 -13.22 -10.12
CA ALA A 99 10.11 -13.94 -10.81
C ALA A 99 9.61 -15.22 -11.49
N ASP A 100 8.68 -15.92 -10.84
CA ASP A 100 7.96 -17.08 -11.38
C ASP A 100 6.89 -16.68 -12.42
N ARG A 101 6.77 -15.37 -12.67
CA ARG A 101 5.88 -14.76 -13.65
C ARG A 101 4.41 -15.08 -13.41
N ALA A 102 3.99 -15.15 -12.15
CA ALA A 102 2.59 -15.36 -11.76
C ALA A 102 1.66 -14.40 -12.51
N PRO A 103 0.56 -14.87 -13.12
CA PRO A 103 -0.37 -14.00 -13.85
C PRO A 103 -0.93 -12.86 -12.99
N VAL A 104 -1.20 -13.17 -11.72
CA VAL A 104 -1.68 -12.22 -10.72
C VAL A 104 -1.03 -12.53 -9.37
N VAL A 105 -0.59 -11.47 -8.68
CA VAL A 105 -0.16 -11.53 -7.28
C VAL A 105 -1.17 -10.74 -6.43
N TYR A 106 -1.83 -11.42 -5.51
CA TYR A 106 -2.82 -10.85 -4.59
C TYR A 106 -2.19 -10.51 -3.24
N GLN A 107 -2.50 -9.32 -2.74
CA GLN A 107 -1.91 -8.70 -1.54
C GLN A 107 -0.39 -8.59 -1.62
N ALA A 108 0.09 -8.14 -2.78
CA ALA A 108 1.52 -7.99 -3.04
C ALA A 108 2.15 -7.02 -2.03
N ALA A 109 3.03 -7.56 -1.19
CA ALA A 109 3.75 -6.80 -0.18
C ALA A 109 4.99 -6.12 -0.78
N MET A 110 5.23 -4.88 -0.37
CA MET A 110 6.40 -4.08 -0.70
C MET A 110 7.02 -3.56 0.59
N PHE A 111 8.31 -3.77 0.73
CA PHE A 111 9.08 -3.34 1.89
C PHE A 111 10.49 -2.93 1.48
N ASP A 112 10.95 -1.76 1.92
CA ASP A 112 12.27 -1.22 1.55
C ASP A 112 13.15 -0.85 2.75
N GLY A 113 12.83 -1.40 3.93
CA GLY A 113 13.52 -1.10 5.19
C GLY A 113 12.75 -0.15 6.09
N ARG A 114 11.95 0.78 5.53
CA ARG A 114 11.08 1.67 6.33
C ARG A 114 9.67 1.78 5.78
N PHE A 115 9.52 1.87 4.45
CA PHE A 115 8.20 1.92 3.83
C PHE A 115 7.59 0.52 3.78
N VAL A 116 6.32 0.42 4.16
CA VAL A 116 5.50 -0.80 4.09
C VAL A 116 4.25 -0.52 3.27
N GLY A 117 4.02 -1.35 2.25
CA GLY A 117 2.84 -1.26 1.40
C GLY A 117 2.30 -2.62 1.00
N PHE A 118 0.99 -2.67 0.73
CA PHE A 118 0.31 -3.84 0.20
C PHE A 118 -0.57 -3.36 -0.95
N ALA A 119 -0.22 -3.76 -2.17
CA ALA A 119 -1.08 -3.55 -3.33
C ALA A 119 -2.09 -4.70 -3.37
N ASP A 120 -3.35 -4.40 -3.61
CA ASP A 120 -4.38 -5.43 -3.68
C ASP A 120 -4.01 -6.45 -4.77
N PHE A 121 -3.64 -5.98 -5.96
CA PHE A 121 -3.24 -6.85 -7.06
C PHE A 121 -2.05 -6.31 -7.85
N LEU A 122 -1.17 -7.21 -8.27
CA LEU A 122 -0.27 -7.00 -9.40
C LEU A 122 -0.68 -7.93 -10.53
N ILE A 123 -1.09 -7.37 -11.66
CA ILE A 123 -1.55 -8.13 -12.82
C ILE A 123 -0.47 -8.08 -13.90
N ARG A 124 -0.03 -9.25 -14.37
CA ARG A 124 1.01 -9.35 -15.39
C ARG A 124 0.46 -8.93 -16.76
N ASP A 125 1.06 -7.91 -17.36
CA ASP A 125 0.87 -7.49 -18.74
C ASP A 125 2.18 -7.70 -19.51
N ARG A 126 2.23 -8.80 -20.27
CA ARG A 126 3.44 -9.26 -21.00
C ARG A 126 4.61 -9.50 -20.04
N GLU A 127 5.60 -8.61 -20.08
CA GLU A 127 6.84 -8.63 -19.29
C GLU A 127 6.77 -7.67 -18.09
N ARG A 128 5.65 -6.97 -17.91
CA ARG A 128 5.48 -5.96 -16.87
C ARG A 128 4.36 -6.33 -15.91
N TYR A 129 4.37 -5.74 -14.72
CA TYR A 129 3.27 -5.83 -13.76
C TYR A 129 2.56 -4.50 -13.64
N ARG A 130 1.25 -4.54 -13.82
CA ARG A 130 0.33 -3.42 -13.59
C ARG A 130 -0.16 -3.50 -12.15
N ILE A 131 -0.03 -2.37 -11.43
CA ILE A 131 -0.51 -2.24 -10.07
C ILE A 131 -2.00 -1.94 -10.14
N THR A 132 -2.82 -2.68 -9.41
CA THR A 132 -4.27 -2.47 -9.32
C THR A 132 -4.68 -2.44 -7.86
N ASP A 133 -5.24 -1.31 -7.44
CA ASP A 133 -5.73 -1.08 -6.08
C ASP A 133 -7.26 -0.89 -6.14
N THR A 134 -7.98 -1.54 -5.24
CA THR A 134 -9.45 -1.51 -5.20
C THR A 134 -9.93 -0.55 -4.12
N LYS A 135 -10.93 0.26 -4.43
CA LYS A 135 -11.51 1.24 -3.50
C LYS A 135 -13.01 1.22 -3.57
N LEU A 136 -13.65 1.08 -2.40
CA LEU A 136 -15.10 1.19 -2.28
C LEU A 136 -15.65 2.56 -2.73
N ALA A 137 -14.82 3.61 -2.68
CA ALA A 137 -15.22 4.94 -3.13
C ALA A 137 -15.53 4.96 -4.64
N ARG A 138 -16.49 5.78 -5.04
CA ARG A 138 -16.85 6.01 -6.45
C ARG A 138 -16.05 7.12 -7.12
N SER A 139 -15.02 7.62 -6.45
CA SER A 139 -14.13 8.64 -7.00
C SER A 139 -12.71 8.44 -6.48
N PRO A 140 -11.69 8.73 -7.31
CA PRO A 140 -10.30 8.70 -6.87
C PRO A 140 -10.07 9.74 -5.77
N LYS A 141 -9.38 9.32 -4.71
CA LYS A 141 -8.89 10.21 -3.65
C LYS A 141 -7.39 10.41 -3.82
N VAL A 142 -6.90 11.59 -3.42
CA VAL A 142 -5.45 11.89 -3.41
C VAL A 142 -4.66 10.81 -2.66
N THR A 143 -5.21 10.27 -1.57
CA THR A 143 -4.58 9.18 -0.82
C THR A 143 -4.37 7.91 -1.65
N ALA A 144 -5.31 7.56 -2.52
CA ALA A 144 -5.17 6.40 -3.40
C ALA A 144 -4.08 6.63 -4.46
N LEU A 145 -3.98 7.85 -5.00
CA LEU A 145 -2.90 8.21 -5.93
C LEU A 145 -1.52 8.16 -5.26
N MET A 146 -1.45 8.60 -4.00
CA MET A 146 -0.24 8.48 -3.18
C MET A 146 0.15 7.01 -2.94
N GLN A 147 -0.82 6.11 -2.70
CA GLN A 147 -0.57 4.67 -2.61
C GLN A 147 0.00 4.12 -3.91
N LEU A 148 -0.66 4.39 -5.05
CA LEU A 148 -0.20 3.92 -6.36
C LEU A 148 1.23 4.41 -6.69
N GLY A 149 1.53 5.68 -6.41
CA GLY A 149 2.88 6.24 -6.58
C GLY A 149 3.91 5.55 -5.67
N ALA A 150 3.56 5.30 -4.42
CA ALA A 150 4.42 4.60 -3.46
C ALA A 150 4.73 3.16 -3.89
N TYR A 151 3.71 2.44 -4.33
CA TYR A 151 3.84 1.05 -4.76
C TYR A 151 4.68 0.95 -6.02
N ALA A 152 4.46 1.84 -6.98
CA ALA A 152 5.24 1.89 -8.21
C ALA A 152 6.72 2.21 -7.94
N ASP A 153 7.01 3.17 -7.04
CA ASP A 153 8.38 3.50 -6.67
C ASP A 153 9.08 2.33 -5.97
N ALA A 154 8.41 1.71 -4.98
CA ALA A 154 8.97 0.58 -4.23
C ALA A 154 9.25 -0.63 -5.14
N LEU A 155 8.31 -1.00 -6.02
CA LEU A 155 8.48 -2.10 -6.97
C LEU A 155 9.61 -1.80 -7.98
N THR A 156 9.65 -0.57 -8.50
CA THR A 156 10.72 -0.14 -9.42
C THR A 156 12.09 -0.21 -8.72
N GLY A 157 12.17 0.24 -7.47
CA GLY A 157 13.39 0.15 -6.65
C GLY A 157 13.84 -1.29 -6.38
N ALA A 158 12.90 -2.23 -6.29
CA ALA A 158 13.16 -3.67 -6.17
C ALA A 158 13.52 -4.36 -7.51
N GLY A 159 13.59 -3.62 -8.62
CA GLY A 159 13.92 -4.15 -9.94
C GLY A 159 12.73 -4.80 -10.68
N VAL A 160 11.51 -4.63 -10.19
CA VAL A 160 10.30 -5.15 -10.85
C VAL A 160 9.99 -4.30 -12.09
N PRO A 161 9.74 -4.92 -13.26
CA PRO A 161 9.31 -4.19 -14.45
C PRO A 161 7.84 -3.72 -14.27
N VAL A 162 7.64 -2.50 -13.77
CA VAL A 162 6.29 -1.93 -13.62
C VAL A 162 5.74 -1.45 -14.98
N ALA A 163 4.42 -1.60 -15.17
CA ALA A 163 3.70 -1.03 -16.30
C ALA A 163 3.72 0.51 -16.26
N PRO A 164 3.62 1.21 -17.40
CA PRO A 164 3.62 2.68 -17.42
C PRO A 164 2.40 3.30 -16.72
N GLU A 165 1.36 2.51 -16.50
CA GLU A 165 0.11 2.91 -15.86
C GLU A 165 -0.21 1.99 -14.68
N ALA A 166 -0.85 2.56 -13.68
CA ALA A 166 -1.47 1.87 -12.56
C ALA A 166 -2.99 2.09 -12.57
N ASP A 167 -3.71 1.13 -12.03
CA ASP A 167 -5.16 1.07 -12.06
C ASP A 167 -5.73 1.30 -10.66
N LEU A 168 -6.81 2.09 -10.62
CA LEU A 168 -7.67 2.23 -9.46
C LEU A 168 -9.05 1.69 -9.82
N GLU A 169 -9.43 0.55 -9.26
CA GLU A 169 -10.77 -0.03 -9.42
C GLU A 169 -11.70 0.57 -8.36
N LEU A 170 -12.77 1.25 -8.79
CA LEU A 170 -13.70 1.97 -7.92
C LEU A 170 -14.91 1.08 -7.56
N GLY A 171 -15.66 1.49 -6.52
CA GLY A 171 -16.76 0.69 -5.98
C GLY A 171 -17.95 0.48 -6.93
N ASP A 172 -18.00 1.19 -8.05
CA ASP A 172 -18.96 0.99 -9.15
C ASP A 172 -18.42 0.10 -10.30
N GLY A 173 -17.21 -0.44 -10.14
CA GLY A 173 -16.52 -1.25 -11.14
C GLY A 173 -15.74 -0.44 -12.18
N THR A 174 -15.77 0.90 -12.12
CA THR A 174 -14.97 1.74 -13.02
C THR A 174 -13.50 1.56 -12.71
N VAL A 175 -12.70 1.29 -13.75
CA VAL A 175 -11.24 1.30 -13.64
C VAL A 175 -10.72 2.64 -14.16
N VAL A 176 -9.98 3.35 -13.32
CA VAL A 176 -9.32 4.61 -13.67
C VAL A 176 -7.82 4.37 -13.79
N HIS A 177 -7.23 4.82 -14.88
CA HIS A 177 -5.80 4.63 -15.16
C HIS A 177 -5.00 5.90 -14.83
N PHE A 178 -3.85 5.73 -14.19
CA PHE A 178 -2.92 6.81 -13.87
C PHE A 178 -1.52 6.48 -14.35
N ARG A 179 -0.85 7.45 -14.99
CA ARG A 179 0.54 7.29 -15.41
C ARG A 179 1.45 7.26 -14.18
N VAL A 180 2.24 6.21 -14.07
CA VAL A 180 3.20 6.03 -12.97
C VAL A 180 4.22 7.18 -12.93
N SER A 181 4.62 7.70 -14.10
CA SER A 181 5.53 8.84 -14.23
C SER A 181 5.03 10.13 -13.58
N ASP A 182 3.71 10.29 -13.45
CA ASP A 182 3.10 11.48 -12.87
C ASP A 182 2.97 11.33 -11.34
N LEU A 183 2.88 10.09 -10.85
CA LEU A 183 2.67 9.78 -9.44
C LEU A 183 3.96 9.71 -8.63
N ILE A 184 5.01 9.08 -9.17
CA ILE A 184 6.28 8.84 -8.46
C ILE A 184 6.93 10.14 -7.95
N PRO A 185 7.04 11.23 -8.74
CA PRO A 185 7.69 12.45 -8.26
C PRO A 185 6.97 13.07 -7.05
N VAL A 186 5.64 13.07 -7.07
CA VAL A 186 4.82 13.58 -5.96
C VAL A 186 5.01 12.70 -4.72
N TYR A 187 4.96 11.38 -4.90
CA TYR A 187 5.24 10.43 -3.81
C TYR A 187 6.62 10.67 -3.17
N ARG A 188 7.69 10.75 -3.98
CA ARG A 188 9.06 10.92 -3.49
C ARG A 188 9.23 12.20 -2.67
N ALA A 189 8.63 13.31 -3.12
CA ALA A 189 8.69 14.58 -2.38
C ALA A 189 8.02 14.45 -1.00
N GLN A 190 6.82 13.85 -0.94
CA GLN A 190 6.11 13.64 0.32
C GLN A 190 6.80 12.62 1.22
N ARG A 191 7.43 11.60 0.63
CA ARG A 191 8.21 10.60 1.37
C ARG A 191 9.41 11.25 2.06
N ALA A 192 10.16 12.08 1.34
CA ALA A 192 11.31 12.78 1.90
C ALA A 192 10.90 13.67 3.08
N GLU A 193 9.78 14.40 2.96
CA GLU A 193 9.28 15.24 4.04
C GLU A 193 8.82 14.43 5.24
N LEU A 194 8.10 13.33 5.02
CA LEU A 194 7.72 12.43 6.11
C LEU A 194 8.94 11.87 6.84
N GLN A 195 9.96 11.42 6.11
CA GLN A 195 11.17 10.89 6.72
C GLN A 195 11.88 11.94 7.57
N ARG A 196 11.98 13.18 7.07
CA ARG A 196 12.52 14.31 7.83
C ARG A 196 11.74 14.55 9.12
N LEU A 197 10.41 14.60 9.04
CA LEU A 197 9.54 14.79 10.21
C LEU A 197 9.70 13.67 11.26
N LEU A 198 9.84 12.42 10.82
CA LEU A 198 10.01 11.28 11.73
C LEU A 198 11.41 11.24 12.35
N ASP A 199 12.44 11.59 11.59
CA ASP A 199 13.84 11.50 12.04
C ASP A 199 14.23 12.67 12.97
N GLU A 200 13.54 13.81 12.88
CA GLU A 200 13.78 15.00 13.72
C GLU A 200 12.94 15.05 15.01
N HIS A 201 11.99 14.12 15.22
CA HIS A 201 11.00 14.12 16.33
C HIS A 201 11.34 13.16 17.47
#